data_AF-A0A151K1L0-F1
#
_entry.id   AF-A0A151K1L0-F1
#
_cell.length_a   1.000
_cell.length_b   1.000
_cell.length_c   1.000
_cell.angle_alpha   90.00
_cell.angle_beta   90.00
_cell.angle_gamma   90.00
#
_symmetry.space_group_name_H-M   'P 1'
#
loop_
_entity.id
_entity.type
_entity.pdbx_description
1 polymer ?
#
loop_
_entity_poly.entity_id
_entity_poly.type
_entity_poly.pdbx_seq_one_letter_code
_entity_poly.pdbx_strand_id
1 'polypeptide(L)'
;QQPPVYFLRDLHGEDIDGLFYKEELTRIHRDYAKIMQNLTVEKIIRSKGRDRSRRILVSWHDFLENFNTWINPKNIKNFLKKRKKHTPSAHKRY
;
A
#
# COMPACT_ATOMS: atom_id res chain seq x y z
N GLN A 1 -18.47 6.83 -32.79
CA GLN A 1 -19.03 6.45 -31.48
C GLN A 1 -18.04 6.86 -30.42
N GLN A 2 -18.49 7.35 -29.26
CA GLN A 2 -17.58 7.60 -28.14
C GLN A 2 -17.29 6.27 -27.42
N PRO A 3 -16.04 6.04 -26.97
CA PRO A 3 -15.70 4.83 -26.23
C PRO A 3 -16.43 4.79 -24.88
N PRO A 4 -16.73 3.59 -24.35
CA PRO A 4 -17.34 3.47 -23.03
C PRO A 4 -16.39 3.99 -21.95
N VAL A 5 -16.97 4.65 -20.95
CA VAL A 5 -16.28 5.17 -19.78
C VAL A 5 -16.75 4.45 -18.52
N TYR A 6 -15.89 4.43 -17.50
CA TYR A 6 -16.12 3.75 -16.24
C TYR A 6 -15.97 4.73 -15.08
N PHE A 7 -16.91 4.67 -14.14
CA PHE A 7 -16.77 5.27 -12.82
C PHE A 7 -16.35 4.17 -11.85
N LEU A 8 -15.33 4.45 -11.06
CA LEU A 8 -14.77 3.47 -10.14
C LEU A 8 -15.20 3.79 -8.71
N ARG A 9 -15.35 2.73 -7.94
CA ARG A 9 -15.55 2.79 -6.50
C ARG A 9 -14.41 2.06 -5.82
N ASP A 10 -13.88 2.66 -4.78
CA ASP A 10 -12.80 2.06 -4.01
C ASP A 10 -13.32 0.90 -3.14
N LEU A 11 -12.44 0.33 -2.32
CA LEU A 11 -12.76 -0.81 -1.46
C LEU A 11 -13.61 -0.45 -0.24
N HIS A 12 -13.71 0.83 0.08
CA HIS A 12 -14.57 1.37 1.14
C HIS A 12 -15.94 1.79 0.62
N GLY A 13 -16.15 1.74 -0.69
CA GLY A 13 -17.39 2.11 -1.32
C GLY A 13 -17.45 3.60 -1.71
N GLU A 14 -16.33 4.32 -1.63
CA GLU A 14 -16.22 5.72 -2.02
C GLU A 14 -15.97 5.84 -3.52
N ASP A 15 -16.69 6.73 -4.19
CA ASP A 15 -16.51 6.97 -5.63
C ASP A 15 -15.17 7.69 -5.86
N ILE A 16 -14.39 7.20 -6.83
CA ILE A 16 -13.12 7.82 -7.23
C ILE A 16 -13.43 8.89 -8.27
N ASP A 17 -13.02 10.13 -7.97
CA ASP A 17 -13.18 11.26 -8.89
C ASP A 17 -12.47 11.00 -10.22
N GLY A 18 -13.25 11.06 -11.30
CA GLY A 18 -12.75 10.92 -12.66
C GLY A 18 -13.59 9.99 -13.53
N LEU A 19 -13.24 9.99 -14.82
CA LEU A 19 -13.78 9.11 -15.83
C LEU A 19 -12.61 8.27 -16.34
N PHE A 20 -12.75 6.95 -16.33
CA PHE A 20 -11.67 6.05 -16.72
C PHE A 20 -12.04 5.31 -18.00
N TYR A 21 -11.08 5.18 -18.90
CA TYR A 21 -11.21 4.31 -20.06
C TYR A 21 -10.80 2.88 -19.72
N LYS A 22 -11.30 1.91 -20.50
CA LYS A 22 -10.98 0.49 -20.28
C LYS A 22 -9.48 0.22 -20.34
N GLU A 23 -8.78 0.94 -21.21
CA GLU A 23 -7.33 0.82 -21.46
C GLU A 23 -6.49 1.28 -20.27
N GLU A 24 -7.03 2.16 -19.42
CA GLU A 24 -6.38 2.65 -18.19
C GLU A 24 -6.58 1.66 -17.02
N LEU A 25 -7.58 0.76 -17.12
CA LEU A 25 -7.90 -0.20 -16.09
C LEU A 25 -7.04 -1.46 -16.20
N THR A 26 -6.29 -1.74 -15.13
CA THR A 26 -5.54 -3.01 -15.02
C THR A 26 -6.29 -4.00 -14.15
N ARG A 27 -6.68 -5.15 -14.73
CA ARG A 27 -7.28 -6.24 -13.95
C ARG A 27 -6.21 -6.93 -13.10
N ILE A 28 -6.30 -6.78 -11.79
CA ILE A 28 -5.41 -7.46 -10.86
C ILE A 28 -6.01 -8.82 -10.50
N HIS A 29 -5.43 -9.91 -11.05
CA HIS A 29 -5.79 -11.30 -10.73
C HIS A 29 -5.12 -11.85 -9.47
N ARG A 30 -4.35 -11.03 -8.74
CA ARG A 30 -3.60 -11.48 -7.56
C ARG A 30 -4.48 -11.40 -6.33
N ASP A 31 -4.34 -12.41 -5.46
CA ASP A 31 -4.87 -12.36 -4.09
C ASP A 31 -4.51 -11.01 -3.46
N TYR A 32 -5.54 -10.32 -2.97
CA TYR A 32 -5.41 -9.05 -2.27
C TYR A 32 -4.32 -9.09 -1.18
N ALA A 33 -4.20 -10.25 -0.50
CA ALA A 33 -3.16 -10.52 0.48
C ALA A 33 -1.72 -10.40 -0.06
N LYS A 34 -1.49 -10.73 -1.34
CA LYS A 34 -0.17 -10.63 -1.98
C LYS A 34 0.15 -9.19 -2.41
N ILE A 35 -0.86 -8.40 -2.77
CA ILE A 35 -0.70 -6.96 -3.02
C ILE A 35 -0.31 -6.26 -1.72
N MET A 36 -1.04 -6.55 -0.65
CA MET A 36 -0.80 -6.02 0.69
C MET A 36 0.63 -6.31 1.17
N GLN A 37 1.16 -7.52 0.92
CA GLN A 37 2.54 -7.88 1.29
C GLN A 37 3.63 -6.99 0.66
N ASN A 38 3.37 -6.36 -0.48
CA ASN A 38 4.33 -5.48 -1.15
C ASN A 38 4.22 -4.00 -0.70
N LEU A 39 3.23 -3.68 0.13
CA LEU A 39 3.09 -2.33 0.67
C LEU A 39 4.19 -2.03 1.68
N THR A 40 4.57 -0.76 1.73
CA THR A 40 5.59 -0.28 2.68
C THR A 40 4.90 0.49 3.78
N VAL A 41 5.25 0.16 5.03
CA VAL A 41 4.80 0.94 6.19
C VAL A 41 5.51 2.27 6.21
N GLU A 42 4.74 3.35 6.25
CA GLU A 42 5.25 4.70 6.46
C GLU A 42 5.44 4.96 7.97
N LYS A 43 4.36 4.81 8.74
CA LYS A 43 4.36 5.06 10.20
C LYS A 43 3.34 4.19 10.93
N ILE A 44 3.63 3.89 12.20
CA ILE A 44 2.66 3.29 13.13
C ILE A 44 1.92 4.42 13.84
N ILE A 45 0.59 4.45 13.71
CA ILE A 45 -0.23 5.56 14.21
C ILE A 45 -0.75 5.26 15.62
N ARG A 46 -1.25 4.04 15.84
CA ARG A 46 -1.84 3.63 17.13
C ARG A 46 -1.52 2.19 17.45
N SER A 47 -1.62 1.84 18.73
CA SER A 47 -1.65 0.45 19.18
C SER A 47 -2.82 0.23 20.13
N LYS A 48 -3.46 -0.94 20.04
CA LYS A 48 -4.62 -1.31 20.85
C LYS A 48 -4.50 -2.78 21.28
N GLY A 49 -5.11 -3.10 22.42
CA GLY A 49 -5.17 -4.45 22.99
C GLY A 49 -3.96 -4.79 23.86
N ARG A 50 -4.00 -5.99 24.46
CA ARG A 50 -2.92 -6.54 25.29
C ARG A 50 -2.57 -7.95 24.79
N ASP A 51 -1.31 -8.33 24.95
CA ASP A 51 -0.79 -9.66 24.63
C ASP A 51 -1.18 -10.19 23.24
N ARG A 52 -1.99 -11.25 23.18
CA ARG A 52 -2.36 -11.96 21.95
C ARG A 52 -3.37 -11.20 21.09
N SER A 53 -4.13 -10.27 21.67
CA SER A 53 -5.08 -9.42 20.94
C SER A 53 -4.46 -8.08 20.50
N ARG A 54 -3.17 -7.87 20.75
CA ARG A 54 -2.48 -6.64 20.34
C ARG A 54 -2.56 -6.46 18.82
N ARG A 55 -2.98 -5.27 18.41
CA ARG A 55 -3.01 -4.79 17.03
C ARG A 55 -2.34 -3.42 16.95
N ILE A 56 -1.74 -3.13 15.80
CA ILE A 56 -1.18 -1.81 15.48
C ILE A 56 -1.87 -1.25 14.25
N LEU A 57 -2.24 0.03 14.30
CA LEU A 57 -2.78 0.78 13.18
C LEU A 57 -1.63 1.39 12.41
N VAL A 58 -1.57 1.14 11.10
CA VAL A 58 -0.44 1.49 10.27
C VAL A 58 -0.86 2.34 9.09
N SER A 59 -0.06 3.38 8.81
CA SER A 59 -0.08 4.17 7.58
C SER A 59 0.80 3.53 6.52
N TRP A 60 0.28 3.47 5.29
CA TRP A 60 0.99 2.94 4.15
C TRP A 60 1.59 4.07 3.33
N HIS A 61 2.83 3.87 2.85
CA HIS A 61 3.49 4.84 1.98
C HIS A 61 2.74 4.95 0.65
N ASP A 62 2.49 6.19 0.20
CA ASP A 62 1.74 6.52 -1.02
C ASP A 62 0.22 6.20 -0.97
N PHE A 63 -0.34 6.00 0.22
CA PHE A 63 -1.80 5.84 0.41
C PHE A 63 -2.36 6.90 1.35
N LEU A 64 -3.65 7.19 1.18
CA LEU A 64 -4.41 8.10 2.03
C LEU A 64 -4.69 7.49 3.40
N GLU A 65 -4.98 8.34 4.39
CA GLU A 65 -5.22 7.92 5.78
C GLU A 65 -6.47 7.05 5.97
N ASN A 66 -7.44 7.10 5.06
CA ASN A 66 -8.60 6.20 5.08
C ASN A 66 -8.21 4.73 4.84
N PHE A 67 -7.08 4.46 4.19
CA PHE A 67 -6.52 3.12 4.00
C PHE A 67 -5.69 2.60 5.18
N ASN A 68 -5.65 3.33 6.31
CA ASN A 68 -4.96 2.86 7.51
C ASN A 68 -5.57 1.54 8.00
N THR A 69 -4.74 0.51 8.19
CA THR A 69 -5.24 -0.82 8.60
C THR A 69 -4.63 -1.32 9.90
N TRP A 70 -5.43 -2.08 10.65
CA TRP A 70 -4.99 -2.78 11.84
C TRP A 70 -4.32 -4.10 11.48
N ILE A 71 -3.02 -4.22 11.73
CA ILE A 71 -2.25 -5.44 11.49
C ILE A 71 -1.77 -6.07 12.80
N ASN A 72 -1.41 -7.35 12.73
CA ASN A 72 -0.69 -8.02 13.82
C ASN A 72 0.74 -7.46 13.87
N PRO A 73 1.23 -7.00 15.04
CA PRO A 73 2.61 -6.52 15.18
C PRO A 73 3.67 -7.50 14.66
N LYS A 74 3.40 -8.81 14.74
CA LYS A 74 4.31 -9.85 14.23
C LYS A 74 4.54 -9.76 12.73
N ASN A 75 3.58 -9.22 11.97
CA ASN A 75 3.65 -9.12 10.52
C ASN A 75 4.41 -7.87 10.05
N ILE A 76 4.77 -6.95 10.95
CA ILE A 76 5.39 -5.68 10.54
C ILE A 76 6.69 -5.88 9.75
N LYS A 77 7.46 -6.91 10.09
CA LYS A 77 8.73 -7.24 9.41
C LYS A 77 8.55 -7.52 7.92
N ASN A 78 7.35 -7.94 7.48
CA ASN A 78 7.06 -8.23 6.09
C ASN A 78 6.92 -6.95 5.25
N PHE A 79 6.61 -5.82 5.88
CA PHE A 79 6.31 -4.54 5.21
C PHE A 79 7.43 -3.50 5.36
N LEU A 80 8.52 -3.85 6.04
CA LEU A 80 9.70 -3.00 6.16
C LEU A 80 10.66 -3.28 4.99
N LYS A 81 10.93 -2.27 4.16
CA LYS A 81 12.00 -2.37 3.15
C LYS A 81 13.33 -2.60 3.88
N LYS A 82 14.05 -3.69 3.52
CA LYS A 82 15.46 -3.81 3.88
C LYS A 82 16.19 -2.64 3.22
N ARG A 83 16.74 -1.72 4.01
CA ARG A 83 17.63 -0.67 3.47
C ARG A 83 18.77 -1.39 2.73
N LYS A 84 18.83 -1.27 1.40
CA LYS A 84 20.06 -1.59 0.68
C LYS A 84 21.11 -0.62 1.19
N LYS A 85 22.23 -1.12 1.72
CA LYS A 85 23.37 -0.27 2.06
C LYS A 85 23.81 0.39 0.75
N HIS A 86 23.71 1.72 0.68
CA HIS A 86 24.30 2.49 -0.40
C HIS A 86 25.82 2.47 -0.18
N THR A 87 26.55 1.61 -0.90
CA THR A 87 27.99 1.76 -1.06
C THR A 87 28.21 2.97 -1.97
N PRO A 88 28.92 4.02 -1.53
CA PRO A 88 29.32 5.09 -2.45
C PRO A 88 30.18 4.46 -3.54
N SER A 89 29.69 4.48 -4.78
CA SER A 89 30.48 4.09 -5.94
C SER A 89 31.65 5.06 -6.04
N ALA A 90 32.88 4.53 -5.97
CA ALA A 90 34.10 5.32 -6.10
C ALA A 90 34.05 6.11 -7.42
N HIS A 91 34.11 7.43 -7.34
CA HIS A 91 34.30 8.30 -8.49
C HIS A 91 35.61 7.92 -9.19
N LYS A 92 35.52 7.30 -10.37
CA LYS A 92 36.63 7.26 -11.32
C LYS A 92 36.83 8.68 -11.83
N ARG A 93 37.88 9.32 -11.33
CA ARG A 93 38.46 10.51 -11.94
C ARG A 93 38.98 10.11 -13.32
N TYR A 94 38.47 10.74 -14.36
CA TYR A 94 39.13 10.86 -15.65
C TYR A 94 39.70 12.28 -15.73
#